data_AF-G3VTR1-F1
#
_entry.id   AF-G3VTR1-F1
#
_cell.length_a   1.000
_cell.length_b   1.000
_cell.length_c   1.000
_cell.angle_alpha   90.00
_cell.angle_beta   90.00
_cell.angle_gamma   90.00
#
_symmetry.space_group_name_H-M   'P 1'
#
loop_
_entity.id
_entity.type
_entity.pdbx_description
1 polymer ?
#
loop_
_entity_poly.entity_id
_entity_poly.type
_entity_poly.pdbx_seq_one_letter_code
_entity_poly.pdbx_strand_id
1 'polypeptide(L)' 'MVAAKKMKNSLEFISFSLPLVMKSRKYVLEHKQIQKMITQDKAKLVMLANNCPDLRISEIKYFSMLAKLENITIEATI' A
#
# COMPACT_ATOMS: atom_id res chain seq x y z
N MET A 1 30.33 13.31 -8.52
CA MET A 1 29.75 13.16 -7.17
C MET A 1 28.47 12.34 -7.30
N VAL A 2 28.53 11.04 -7.00
CA VAL A 2 27.35 10.15 -7.07
C VAL A 2 26.45 10.50 -5.89
N ALA A 3 25.25 10.99 -6.17
CA ALA A 3 24.27 11.33 -5.14
C ALA A 3 23.89 10.06 -4.38
N ALA A 4 24.34 9.96 -3.14
CA ALA A 4 23.94 8.90 -2.23
C ALA A 4 22.40 8.95 -2.08
N LYS A 5 21.73 7.91 -2.59
CA LYS A 5 20.29 7.73 -2.43
C LYS A 5 20.01 7.47 -0.96
N LYS A 6 19.77 8.57 -0.22
CA LYS A 6 19.41 8.55 1.20
C LYS A 6 18.13 7.73 1.33
N MET A 7 18.22 6.51 1.87
CA MET A 7 17.08 5.69 2.24
C MET A 7 16.29 6.48 3.28
N LYS A 8 15.20 7.12 2.84
CA LYS A 8 14.26 7.79 3.73
C LYS A 8 13.46 6.69 4.43
N ASN A 9 13.32 6.82 5.75
CA ASN A 9 12.49 5.94 6.56
C ASN A 9 11.12 5.73 5.88
N SER A 10 10.68 4.48 5.77
CA SER A 10 9.46 4.10 5.03
C SER A 10 8.21 4.85 5.53
N LEU A 11 8.14 5.11 6.84
CA LEU A 11 7.07 5.88 7.47
C LEU A 11 7.07 7.35 7.05
N GLU A 12 8.23 8.00 6.97
CA GLU A 12 8.34 9.40 6.53
C GLU A 12 7.97 9.56 5.05
N PHE A 13 8.30 8.55 4.22
CA PHE A 13 7.92 8.53 2.81
C PHE A 13 6.40 8.43 2.63
N ILE A 14 5.72 7.66 3.48
CA ILE A 14 4.27 7.51 3.47
C ILE A 14 3.58 8.83 3.81
N SER A 15 3.98 9.47 4.92
CA SER A 15 3.41 10.75 5.35
C SER A 15 3.59 11.86 4.31
N PHE A 16 4.67 11.81 3.53
CA PHE A 16 4.92 12.75 2.44
C PHE A 16 4.14 12.44 1.15
N SER A 17 3.98 11.16 0.81
CA SER A 17 3.37 10.73 -0.46
C SER A 17 1.85 10.63 -0.41
N LEU A 18 1.26 10.34 0.75
CA LEU A 18 -0.18 10.23 0.95
C LEU A 18 -0.97 11.48 0.48
N PRO A 19 -0.59 12.71 0.87
CA PRO A 19 -1.30 13.90 0.39
C PRO A 19 -1.27 14.05 -1.13
N LEU A 20 -0.20 13.61 -1.80
CA LEU A 20 -0.09 13.66 -3.26
C LEU A 20 -0.97 12.60 -3.93
N VAL A 21 -1.02 11.39 -3.38
CA VAL A 21 -1.90 10.31 -3.86
C VAL A 21 -3.37 10.72 -3.72
N MET A 22 -3.73 11.36 -2.59
CA MET A 22 -5.08 11.90 -2.38
C MET A 22 -5.44 12.96 -3.43
N LYS A 23 -4.53 13.90 -3.75
CA LYS A 23 -4.74 14.90 -4.80
C LYS A 23 -4.86 14.27 -6.20
N SER A 24 -4.11 13.21 -6.48
CA SER A 24 -4.11 12.49 -7.76
C SER A 24 -5.39 11.66 -7.98
N ARG A 25 -6.14 11.33 -6.91
CA ARG A 25 -7.35 10.48 -6.94
C ARG A 25 -7.14 9.07 -7.52
N LYS A 26 -5.90 8.64 -7.68
CA LYS A 26 -5.53 7.30 -8.16
C LYS A 26 -5.36 6.34 -6.98
N TYR A 27 -6.45 6.09 -6.26
CA TYR A 27 -6.50 5.16 -5.14
C TYR A 27 -7.88 4.50 -5.03
N VAL A 28 -7.95 3.37 -4.32
CA VAL A 28 -9.17 2.62 -4.07
C VAL A 28 -9.18 2.22 -2.58
N LEU A 29 -10.31 2.42 -1.90
CA LEU A 29 -10.47 2.10 -0.48
C LEU A 29 -11.36 0.86 -0.24
N GLU A 30 -12.12 0.41 -1.24
CA GLU A 30 -13.07 -0.68 -1.07
C GLU A 30 -12.40 -2.06 -1.23
N HIS A 31 -12.65 -2.98 -0.29
CA HIS A 31 -12.10 -4.35 -0.29
C HIS A 31 -12.30 -5.11 -1.60
N LYS A 32 -13.53 -5.14 -2.12
CA LYS A 32 -13.87 -5.85 -3.38
C LYS A 32 -13.11 -5.28 -4.58
N GLN A 33 -12.90 -3.97 -4.58
CA GLN A 33 -12.23 -3.28 -5.67
C GLN A 33 -10.70 -3.42 -5.55
N ILE A 34 -10.16 -3.50 -4.33
CA ILE A 34 -8.76 -3.83 -4.07
C ILE A 34 -8.42 -5.22 -4.65
N GLN A 35 -9.26 -6.23 -4.42
CA GLN A 35 -9.06 -7.57 -5.00
C GLN A 35 -9.02 -7.53 -6.55
N LYS A 36 -9.89 -6.73 -7.17
CA LYS A 36 -9.88 -6.51 -8.63
C LYS A 36 -8.62 -5.78 -9.10
N MET A 37 -8.11 -4.80 -8.35
CA MET A 37 -6.89 -4.09 -8.73
C MET A 37 -5.63 -4.94 -8.59
N ILE A 38 -5.57 -5.81 -7.57
CA ILE A 38 -4.46 -6.74 -7.36
C ILE A 38 -4.44 -7.80 -8.47
N THR A 39 -5.59 -8.37 -8.82
CA THR A 39 -5.69 -9.34 -9.93
C THR A 39 -5.39 -8.73 -11.31
N GLN A 40 -5.61 -7.43 -11.49
CA GLN A 40 -5.27 -6.69 -12.71
C GLN A 40 -3.82 -6.14 -12.70
N ASP A 41 -3.02 -6.40 -11.66
CA ASP A 41 -1.66 -5.90 -11.51
C ASP A 41 -1.54 -4.36 -11.61
N LYS A 42 -2.62 -3.64 -11.25
CA LYS A 42 -2.65 -2.15 -11.26
C LYS A 42 -2.27 -1.57 -9.91
N ALA A 43 -2.30 -2.38 -8.86
CA ALA A 43 -1.90 -1.97 -7.52
C ALA A 43 -0.37 -1.89 -7.45
N LYS A 44 0.15 -0.79 -6.89
CA LYS A 44 1.60 -0.62 -6.62
C LYS A 44 1.93 -0.58 -5.13
N LEU A 45 0.93 -0.29 -4.31
CA LEU A 45 1.02 -0.15 -2.87
C LEU A 45 -0.32 -0.57 -2.26
N VAL A 46 -0.27 -1.37 -1.20
CA VAL A 46 -1.44 -1.74 -0.40
C VAL A 46 -1.18 -1.30 1.04
N MET A 47 -2.14 -0.58 1.61
CA MET A 47 -2.10 -0.07 2.97
C MET A 47 -3.23 -0.71 3.77
N LEU A 48 -2.89 -1.26 4.92
CA LEU A 48 -3.84 -1.87 5.85
C LEU A 48 -3.89 -1.06 7.13
N ALA A 49 -5.10 -0.76 7.58
CA ALA A 49 -5.32 -0.14 8.89
C ALA A 49 -5.22 -1.20 9.99
N ASN A 50 -4.77 -0.78 11.17
CA ASN A 50 -4.63 -1.63 12.36
C ASN A 50 -5.96 -2.19 12.88
N ASN A 51 -7.08 -1.53 12.55
CA ASN A 51 -8.42 -1.90 12.98
C ASN A 51 -9.12 -2.90 12.03
N CYS A 52 -8.42 -3.39 11.00
CA CYS A 52 -8.97 -4.41 10.10
C CYS A 52 -9.01 -5.79 10.79
N PRO A 53 -10.05 -6.61 10.59
CA PRO A 53 -10.09 -7.96 11.15
C PRO A 53 -8.99 -8.83 10.53
N ASP A 54 -8.36 -9.69 11.35
CA ASP A 54 -7.20 -10.51 10.96
C ASP A 54 -7.43 -11.38 9.72
N LEU A 55 -8.66 -11.86 9.53
CA LEU A 55 -9.03 -12.65 8.35
C LEU A 55 -8.84 -11.84 7.06
N ARG A 56 -9.26 -10.57 7.04
CA ARG A 56 -9.13 -9.68 5.86
C ARG A 56 -7.68 -9.28 5.64
N ILE A 57 -6.93 -9.05 6.72
CA ILE A 57 -5.48 -8.80 6.64
C ILE A 57 -4.80 -9.99 5.96
N SER A 58 -5.14 -11.22 6.37
CA SER A 58 -4.57 -12.45 5.81
C SER A 58 -4.95 -12.65 4.34
N GLU A 59 -6.21 -12.42 3.97
CA GLU A 59 -6.66 -12.49 2.57
C GLU A 59 -5.91 -11.50 1.68
N ILE A 60 -5.87 -10.21 2.07
CA ILE A 60 -5.21 -9.17 1.26
C ILE A 60 -3.71 -9.45 1.16
N LYS A 61 -3.07 -9.90 2.24
CA LYS A 61 -1.66 -10.26 2.26
C LYS A 61 -1.37 -11.43 1.33
N TYR A 62 -2.23 -12.43 1.30
CA TYR A 62 -2.14 -13.56 0.37
C TYR A 62 -2.24 -13.11 -1.09
N PHE A 63 -3.25 -12.30 -1.44
CA PHE A 63 -3.39 -11.79 -2.81
C PHE A 63 -2.21 -10.89 -3.21
N SER A 64 -1.72 -10.06 -2.29
CA SER A 64 -0.56 -9.21 -2.51
C SER A 64 0.72 -10.00 -2.79
N MET A 65 0.89 -11.14 -2.11
CA MET A 65 2.03 -12.03 -2.30
C MET A 65 1.97 -12.72 -3.67
N LEU A 66 0.78 -13.15 -4.10
CA LEU A 66 0.57 -13.71 -5.44
C LEU A 66 0.87 -12.69 -6.56
N ALA A 67 0.47 -11.44 -6.36
CA ALA A 67 0.73 -10.34 -7.29
C ALA A 67 2.16 -9.76 -7.18
N LYS A 68 3.03 -10.33 -6.35
CA LYS A 68 4.43 -9.89 -6.16
C LYS A 68 4.57 -8.39 -5.86
N LEU A 69 3.64 -7.82 -5.09
CA LEU A 69 3.73 -6.41 -4.72
C LEU A 69 4.90 -6.18 -3.75
N GLU A 70 5.81 -5.28 -4.12
CA GLU A 70 7.07 -5.05 -3.41
C GLU A 70 6.89 -4.41 -2.03
N ASN A 71 5.83 -3.62 -1.82
CA ASN A 71 5.64 -2.82 -0.62
C ASN A 71 4.25 -3.08 -0.01
N ILE A 72 4.22 -3.90 1.04
CA ILE A 72 3.04 -4.12 1.88
C ILE A 72 3.32 -3.41 3.21
N THR A 73 2.60 -2.32 3.49
CA THR A 73 2.73 -1.64 4.79
C THR A 73 1.51 -1.98 5.65
N ILE A 74 1.78 -2.81 6.65
CA ILE A 74 0.95 -2.96 7.85
C ILE A 74 1.31 -1.74 8.71
N GLU A 75 0.35 -1.16 9.43
CA GLU A 75 0.51 0.05 10.26
C GLU A 75 0.27 1.38 9.52
N ALA A 76 -0.92 1.57 8.94
CA ALA A 76 -1.48 2.92 8.82
C ALA A 76 -2.40 3.18 10.04
N THR A 77 -1.79 3.54 11.18
CA THR A 77 -2.49 4.33 12.19
C THR A 77 -2.53 5.76 11.65
N ILE A 78 -3.72 6.29 11.38
CA ILE A 78 -3.92 7.74 11.29
C ILE A 78 -3.80 8.30 12.70
#